data_AF-A0A376LG45-F1
#
_entry.id   AF-A0A376LG45-F1
#
_cell.length_a   1.000
_cell.length_b   1.000
_cell.length_c   1.000
_cell.angle_alpha   90.00
_cell.angle_beta   90.00
_cell.angle_gamma   90.00
#
_symmetry.space_group_name_H-M   'P 1'
#
loop_
_entity.id
_entity.type
_entity.pdbx_description
1 polymer ?
#
loop_
_entity_poly.entity_id
_entity_poly.type
_entity_poly.pdbx_seq_one_letter_code
_entity_poly.pdbx_strand_id
1 'polypeptide(L)'
;MTGRISIFAGQSGVGKSSLLNALLGLQKEILTNDVSDNSGLGQHTTTAARLYHFPHGGDVIDSPGVREFGLWHLEPEQITQGFGRIP
;
A
#
# COMPACT_ATOMS: atom_id res chain seq x y z
N MET A 1 0.70 2.30 15.57
CA MET A 1 1.23 3.31 14.62
C MET A 1 1.42 4.68 15.28
N THR A 2 1.34 4.78 16.61
CA THR A 2 1.42 6.06 17.33
C THR A 2 2.77 6.74 17.11
N GLY A 3 2.72 8.01 16.69
CA GLY A 3 3.91 8.84 16.48
C GLY A 3 4.81 8.45 15.30
N ARG A 4 4.33 7.59 14.38
CA ARG A 4 5.07 7.18 13.18
C ARG A 4 4.24 7.41 11.93
N ILE A 5 4.92 7.67 10.82
CA ILE A 5 4.35 7.62 9.48
C ILE A 5 4.60 6.22 8.92
N SER A 6 3.55 5.54 8.51
CA SER A 6 3.62 4.19 7.93
C SER A 6 3.07 4.18 6.52
N ILE A 7 3.50 3.23 5.69
CA ILE A 7 2.97 3.01 4.35
C ILE A 7 2.57 1.54 4.21
N PHE A 8 1.45 1.27 3.52
CA PHE A 8 1.10 -0.09 3.13
C PHE A 8 1.64 -0.40 1.75
N ALA A 9 2.62 -1.31 1.69
CA ALA A 9 3.18 -1.80 0.45
C ALA A 9 2.65 -3.19 0.13
N GLY A 10 2.38 -3.45 -1.16
CA GLY A 10 1.90 -4.75 -1.62
C GLY A 10 1.25 -4.65 -3.00
N GLN A 11 1.04 -5.80 -3.65
CA GLN A 11 0.48 -5.86 -4.99
C GLN A 11 -0.93 -5.26 -5.09
N SER A 12 -1.37 -4.98 -6.31
CA SER A 12 -2.76 -4.57 -6.57
C SER A 12 -3.72 -5.66 -6.09
N GLY A 13 -4.81 -5.29 -5.40
CA GLY A 13 -5.84 -6.25 -4.96
C GLY A 13 -5.58 -6.99 -3.64
N VAL A 14 -4.42 -6.82 -2.98
CA VAL A 14 -4.10 -7.54 -1.72
C VAL A 14 -4.86 -7.05 -0.47
N GLY A 15 -5.76 -6.07 -0.60
CA GLY A 15 -6.61 -5.60 0.51
C GLY A 15 -6.08 -4.40 1.33
N LYS A 16 -5.09 -3.65 0.83
CA LYS A 16 -4.51 -2.47 1.53
C LYS A 16 -5.54 -1.43 1.95
N SER A 17 -6.40 -1.00 1.01
CA SER A 17 -7.41 0.04 1.27
C SER A 17 -8.50 -0.47 2.23
N SER A 18 -8.87 -1.75 2.14
CA SER A 18 -9.80 -2.39 3.09
C SER A 18 -9.25 -2.40 4.52
N LEU A 19 -7.97 -2.74 4.69
CA LEU A 19 -7.30 -2.70 6.00
C LEU A 19 -7.24 -1.27 6.55
N LEU A 20 -6.96 -0.30 5.68
CA LEU A 20 -6.86 1.12 6.07
C LEU A 20 -8.23 1.69 6.52
N ASN A 21 -9.32 1.33 5.83
CA ASN A 21 -10.69 1.67 6.26
C ASN A 21 -10.98 1.11 7.66
N ALA A 22 -10.63 -0.16 7.90
CA ALA A 22 -10.83 -0.79 9.20
C ALA A 22 -10.03 -0.12 10.33
N LEU A 23 -8.79 0.30 10.04
CA LEU A 23 -7.91 0.94 11.04
C LEU A 23 -8.30 2.38 11.36
N LEU A 24 -8.81 3.14 10.40
CA LEU A 24 -9.19 4.54 10.63
C LEU A 24 -10.61 4.69 11.22
N GLY A 25 -11.39 3.60 11.29
CA GLY A 25 -12.77 3.66 11.77
C GLY A 25 -13.67 4.56 10.91
N LEU A 26 -13.29 4.79 9.65
CA LEU A 26 -14.04 5.65 8.74
C LEU A 26 -15.33 4.93 8.32
N GLN A 27 -16.47 5.45 8.77
CA GLN A 27 -17.80 5.02 8.29
C GLN A 27 -18.08 5.51 6.86
N LYS A 28 -17.40 6.57 6.41
CA LYS A 28 -17.35 6.97 5.00
C LYS A 28 -16.19 6.23 4.36
N GLU A 29 -16.52 5.25 3.52
CA GLU A 29 -15.57 4.62 2.61
C GLU A 29 -14.68 5.71 2.01
N ILE A 30 -13.36 5.59 2.17
CA ILE A 30 -12.45 6.26 1.25
C ILE A 30 -12.96 5.89 -0.12
N LEU A 31 -13.52 6.86 -0.86
CA LEU A 31 -14.22 6.64 -2.13
C LEU A 31 -13.48 5.61 -2.96
N THR A 32 -13.93 4.36 -2.85
CA THR A 32 -13.64 3.29 -3.77
C THR A 32 -14.59 3.58 -4.91
N ASN A 33 -14.25 4.56 -5.75
CA ASN A 33 -15.10 4.91 -6.89
C ASN A 33 -15.52 3.64 -7.61
N ASP A 34 -16.82 3.58 -7.93
CA ASP A 34 -17.54 2.39 -8.38
C ASP A 34 -16.84 1.62 -9.50
N VAL A 35 -17.10 0.31 -9.44
CA VAL A 35 -16.64 -0.76 -10.33
C VAL A 35 -16.86 -0.40 -11.80
N SER A 36 -15.81 -0.49 -12.63
CA SER A 36 -16.00 -0.58 -14.08
C SER A 36 -16.20 -2.04 -14.46
N ASP A 37 -17.45 -2.38 -14.79
CA ASP A 37 -17.95 -3.72 -15.15
C ASP A 37 -17.37 -4.32 -16.46
N ASN A 38 -16.25 -3.82 -16.99
CA ASN A 38 -15.94 -4.01 -18.42
C ASN A 38 -14.61 -4.68 -18.78
N SER A 39 -13.92 -5.42 -17.90
CA SER A 39 -12.63 -6.01 -18.32
C SER A 39 -12.24 -7.39 -17.79
N GLY A 40 -12.96 -7.98 -16.83
CA GLY A 40 -12.56 -9.29 -16.27
C GLY A 40 -11.19 -9.31 -15.58
N LEU A 41 -10.55 -8.14 -15.43
CA LEU A 41 -9.29 -7.93 -14.74
C LEU A 41 -9.58 -6.92 -13.63
N GLY A 42 -9.91 -7.42 -12.44
CA GLY A 42 -10.18 -6.55 -11.29
C GLY A 42 -9.00 -5.63 -11.02
N GLN A 43 -9.17 -4.33 -11.23
CA GLN A 43 -8.09 -3.38 -10.98
C GLN A 43 -8.60 -2.07 -10.36
N HIS A 44 -9.05 -2.22 -9.12
CA HIS A 44 -9.20 -1.12 -8.17
C HIS A 44 -7.84 -0.43 -8.00
N THR A 45 -7.65 0.71 -8.66
CA THR A 45 -6.34 1.37 -8.74
C THR A 45 -6.35 2.64 -7.90
N THR A 46 -5.79 2.60 -6.69
CA THR A 46 -5.27 3.82 -6.04
C THR A 46 -4.19 4.36 -6.97
N THR A 47 -4.45 5.44 -7.70
CA THR A 47 -3.50 6.01 -8.70
C THR A 47 -2.52 7.01 -8.10
N ALA A 48 -2.80 7.51 -6.89
CA ALA A 48 -1.98 8.48 -6.18
C ALA A 48 -1.87 8.11 -4.70
N ALA A 49 -0.69 8.37 -4.11
CA ALA A 49 -0.49 8.17 -2.69
C ALA A 49 -1.33 9.20 -1.89
N ARG A 50 -1.96 8.75 -0.79
CA ARG A 50 -2.78 9.60 0.10
C ARG A 50 -2.36 9.40 1.55
N LEU A 51 -2.19 10.50 2.29
CA LEU A 51 -1.85 10.49 3.71
C LEU A 51 -3.12 10.63 4.56
N TYR A 52 -3.25 9.78 5.57
CA TYR A 52 -4.32 9.79 6.56
C TYR A 52 -3.73 9.92 7.96
N HIS A 53 -4.43 10.66 8.83
CA HIS A 53 -4.03 10.91 10.21
C HIS A 53 -4.89 10.09 11.17
N PHE A 54 -4.28 9.38 12.12
CA PHE A 54 -5.03 8.67 13.14
C PHE A 54 -5.48 9.62 14.26
N PRO A 55 -6.70 9.47 14.80
CA PRO A 55 -7.21 10.32 15.89
C PRO A 55 -6.33 10.29 17.15
N HIS A 56 -5.62 9.19 17.39
CA HIS A 56 -4.74 8.98 18.54
C HIS A 56 -3.25 9.21 18.22
N GLY A 57 -2.96 9.80 17.06
CA GLY A 57 -1.61 10.14 16.59
C GLY A 57 -0.96 9.08 15.72
N GLY A 58 -0.06 9.54 14.84
CA GLY A 58 0.56 8.75 13.78
C GLY A 58 -0.22 8.83 12.46
N ASP A 59 0.42 8.44 11.37
CA ASP A 59 -0.09 8.62 10.02
C ASP A 59 0.06 7.34 9.19
N VAL A 60 -0.81 7.17 8.20
CA VAL A 60 -0.72 6.09 7.20
C VAL A 60 -0.85 6.63 5.79
N ILE A 61 0.02 6.15 4.91
CA ILE A 61 -0.01 6.42 3.47
C ILE A 61 -0.68 5.22 2.78
N ASP A 62 -1.81 5.45 2.11
CA ASP A 62 -2.33 4.53 1.10
C ASP A 62 -1.57 4.76 -0.20
N SER A 63 -1.08 3.69 -0.84
CA SER A 63 -0.29 3.78 -2.07
C SER A 63 -0.85 2.89 -3.18
N PRO A 64 -0.57 3.20 -4.45
CA PRO A 64 -0.81 2.27 -5.55
C PRO A 64 -0.22 0.88 -5.26
N GLY A 65 -0.91 -0.15 -5.75
CA GLY A 65 -0.36 -1.50 -5.73
C GLY A 65 0.88 -1.60 -6.61
N VAL A 66 1.94 -2.21 -6.10
CA VAL A 66 3.16 -2.47 -6.89
C VAL A 66 2.88 -3.62 -7.85
N ARG A 67 3.01 -3.41 -9.16
CA ARG A 67 2.89 -4.50 -10.16
C ARG A 67 4.23 -5.18 -10.40
N GLU A 68 5.29 -4.39 -10.43
CA GLU A 68 6.66 -4.84 -10.66
C GLU A 68 7.58 -4.17 -9.65
N PHE A 69 8.55 -4.93 -9.14
CA PHE A 69 9.57 -4.44 -8.21
C PHE A 69 10.92 -4.42 -8.92
N GLY A 70 11.48 -3.23 -9.05
CA GLY A 70 12.72 -2.99 -9.78
C GLY A 70 13.96 -3.03 -8.91
N LEU A 71 14.90 -3.91 -9.25
CA LEU A 71 16.21 -4.01 -8.58
C LEU A 71 17.34 -3.28 -9.32
N TRP A 72 17.06 -2.63 -10.46
CA TRP A 72 18.05 -2.02 -11.36
C TRP A 72 18.91 -0.90 -10.74
N HIS A 73 18.56 -0.42 -9.56
CA HIS A 73 19.30 0.61 -8.82
C HIS A 73 20.28 0.01 -7.79
N LEU A 74 20.32 -1.31 -7.66
CA LEU A 74 21.19 -2.03 -6.74
C LEU A 74 22.26 -2.78 -7.51
N GLU A 75 23.49 -2.71 -7.00
CA GLU A 75 24.56 -3.62 -7.41
C GLU A 75 24.29 -5.03 -6.85
N PRO A 76 24.77 -6.11 -7.51
CA PRO A 76 24.56 -7.49 -7.06
C PRO A 76 24.96 -7.72 -5.59
N GLU A 77 26.03 -7.08 -5.12
CA GLU A 77 26.53 -7.18 -3.75
C GLU A 77 25.60 -6.52 -2.72
N GLN A 78 24.77 -5.56 -3.14
CA GLN A 78 23.78 -4.90 -2.27
C GLN A 78 22.52 -5.75 -2.12
N ILE A 79 22.21 -6.61 -3.09
CA ILE A 79 21.05 -7.51 -3.03
C ILE A 79 21.18 -8.48 -1.85
N THR A 80 22.37 -9.04 -1.63
CA THR A 80 22.60 -10.02 -0.55
C THR A 80 22.44 -9.41 0.85
N GLN A 81 22.73 -8.12 1.01
CA GLN A 81 22.54 -7.39 2.28
C GLN A 81 21.05 -7.27 2.67
N GLY A 82 20.14 -7.38 1.70
CA GLY A 82 18.69 -7.37 1.96
C GLY A 82 18.16 -8.65 2.62
N PHE A 83 18.96 -9.71 2.68
CA PHE A 83 18.56 -10.99 3.26
C PHE A 83 19.32 -11.22 4.58
N GLY A 84 18.62 -11.09 5.72
CA GLY A 84 19.24 -11.17 7.05
C GLY A 84 19.90 -12.52 7.38
N ARG A 85 19.59 -13.60 6.64
CA ARG A 85 20.32 -14.88 6.70
C ARG A 85 20.25 -15.57 5.34
N ILE A 86 21.33 -15.47 4.58
CA ILE A 86 21.61 -16.38 3.46
C ILE A 86 22.50 -17.48 4.06
N PRO A 87 22.09 -18.77 4.06
CA PRO A 87 22.97 -19.85 4.49
C PRO A 87 24.22 -19.97 3.61
#